data_AF-A0A3T1CZR5-F1
#
_entry.id   AF-A0A3T1CZR5-F1
#
_cell.length_a   1.000
_cell.length_b   1.000
_cell.length_c   1.000
_cell.angle_alpha   90.00
_cell.angle_beta   90.00
_cell.angle_gamma   90.00
#
_symmetry.space_group_name_H-M   'P 1'
#
loop_
_entity.id
_entity.type
_entity.pdbx_description
1 polymer ?
#
loop_
_entity_poly.entity_id
_entity_poly.type
_entity_poly.pdbx_seq_one_letter_code
_entity_poly.pdbx_strand_id
1 'polypeptide(L)'
;MSKWIRLGLVAMLLLLWVAPVQVSAYSYGDANTEDIAETFKLIEASLSGASPNWKTVREAYKTRRSEIKSHFGEAVAITLDKNIEAKEAELLTANFKAVLVLNLDRRFTYASKDVKDYAGAKLLLAKAKATFDTLAPYISSGTDEINKAFDDALDALGNPGLFGVGKKEVDPETFKERVGFIHKKVKPLFPYKAYVKPAPEVKEQEKLPVKPQEKPTPSKEPVASIQPSPDKEPVVEEVVATPEAPATPSASATPSPSPSEEPQEEVPSSPEETASESASASPSEELAEPTPSEPEPSETPSDAEHAPMERADKTNTGVTVLVIGGVIVLGGGVFWFIRKKGFI
;
A
#
# COMPACT_ATOMS: atom_id res chain seq x y z
N MET A 1 0.83 -56.81 -18.73
CA MET A 1 0.95 -55.55 -19.51
C MET A 1 1.99 -55.75 -20.58
N SER A 2 1.66 -55.45 -21.83
CA SER A 2 2.62 -55.54 -22.93
C SER A 2 3.80 -54.59 -22.68
N LYS A 3 4.99 -54.97 -23.14
CA LYS A 3 6.21 -54.16 -22.98
C LYS A 3 6.02 -52.75 -23.57
N TRP A 4 5.20 -52.63 -24.61
CA TRP A 4 4.80 -51.37 -25.23
C TRP A 4 4.01 -50.43 -24.31
N ILE A 5 3.10 -50.97 -23.50
CA ILE A 5 2.34 -50.19 -22.52
C ILE A 5 3.26 -49.68 -21.41
N ARG A 6 4.22 -50.50 -20.97
CA ARG A 6 5.21 -50.09 -19.95
C ARG A 6 6.14 -49.00 -20.49
N LEU A 7 6.59 -49.11 -21.75
CA LEU A 7 7.43 -48.11 -22.38
C LEU A 7 6.68 -46.78 -22.57
N GLY A 8 5.41 -46.83 -22.99
CA GLY A 8 4.56 -45.66 -23.12
C GLY A 8 4.31 -44.96 -21.77
N LEU A 9 4.08 -45.72 -20.69
CA LEU A 9 3.94 -45.16 -19.34
C LEU A 9 5.22 -44.51 -18.83
N VAL A 10 6.38 -45.12 -19.07
CA VAL A 10 7.68 -44.54 -18.67
C VAL A 10 7.98 -43.26 -19.45
N ALA A 11 7.70 -43.24 -20.77
CA ALA A 11 7.87 -42.04 -21.58
C ALA A 11 6.94 -40.90 -21.15
N MET A 12 5.68 -41.21 -20.81
CA MET A 12 4.71 -40.25 -20.29
C MET A 12 5.11 -39.71 -18.91
N LEU A 13 5.67 -40.56 -18.03
CA LEU A 13 6.18 -40.13 -16.73
C LEU A 13 7.41 -39.21 -16.86
N LEU A 14 8.28 -39.50 -17.82
CA LEU A 14 9.45 -38.67 -18.14
C LEU A 14 9.05 -37.31 -18.72
N LEU A 15 8.02 -37.25 -19.57
CA LEU A 15 7.49 -35.98 -20.08
C LEU A 15 6.89 -35.09 -18.96
N LEU A 16 6.26 -35.70 -17.95
CA LEU A 16 5.75 -34.99 -16.79
C LEU A 16 6.86 -34.45 -15.86
N TRP A 17 8.07 -35.02 -15.94
CA TRP A 17 9.21 -34.62 -15.11
C TRP A 17 10.02 -33.46 -15.70
N VAL A 18 9.97 -33.27 -17.02
CA VAL A 18 10.74 -32.22 -17.74
C VAL A 18 9.94 -30.94 -17.95
N ALA A 19 8.61 -30.96 -17.75
CA ALA A 19 7.81 -29.76 -17.80
C ALA A 19 8.17 -28.85 -16.61
N PRO A 20 8.66 -27.61 -16.84
CA PRO A 20 8.88 -26.68 -15.74
C PRO A 20 7.52 -26.35 -15.13
N VAL A 21 7.27 -26.90 -13.95
CA VAL A 21 6.12 -26.51 -13.13
C VAL A 21 6.46 -25.14 -12.57
N GLN A 22 6.24 -24.10 -13.38
CA GLN A 22 6.24 -22.71 -12.94
C GLN A 22 4.96 -22.53 -12.12
N VAL A 23 4.92 -23.15 -10.94
CA VAL A 23 4.00 -22.75 -9.89
C VAL A 23 4.53 -21.41 -9.43
N SER A 24 4.11 -20.34 -10.10
CA SER A 24 4.01 -19.05 -9.43
C SER A 24 2.96 -19.29 -8.36
N ALA A 25 3.42 -19.73 -7.18
CA ALA A 25 2.63 -19.75 -5.97
C ALA A 25 2.36 -18.28 -5.67
N TYR A 26 1.40 -17.71 -6.39
CA TYR A 26 0.73 -16.50 -6.00
C TYR A 26 0.36 -16.75 -4.55
N SER A 27 0.93 -15.98 -3.63
CA SER A 27 0.81 -16.20 -2.20
C SER A 27 -0.65 -15.97 -1.80
N TYR A 28 -1.49 -16.99 -2.00
CA TYR A 28 -2.91 -16.99 -1.63
C TYR A 28 -3.09 -17.29 -0.14
N GLY A 29 -1.99 -17.45 0.62
CA GLY A 29 -2.01 -17.99 1.98
C GLY A 29 -1.71 -16.99 3.09
N ASP A 30 -1.05 -15.87 2.81
CA ASP A 30 -0.74 -14.88 3.84
C ASP A 30 -1.75 -13.73 3.78
N ALA A 31 -2.71 -13.77 4.71
CA ALA A 31 -3.73 -12.73 4.85
C ALA A 31 -3.14 -11.33 5.04
N ASN A 32 -1.89 -11.21 5.48
CA ASN A 32 -1.22 -9.93 5.71
C ASN A 32 -0.51 -9.39 4.46
N THR A 33 -0.41 -10.18 3.38
CA THR A 33 0.13 -9.67 2.10
C THR A 33 -0.77 -8.59 1.49
N GLU A 34 -0.13 -7.69 0.75
CA GLU A 34 -0.79 -6.60 0.05
C GLU A 34 -0.47 -6.68 -1.45
N ASP A 35 -1.49 -7.04 -2.25
CA ASP A 35 -1.33 -7.37 -3.67
C ASP A 35 -0.72 -6.22 -4.51
N ILE A 36 -1.01 -4.96 -4.17
CA ILE A 36 -0.46 -3.80 -4.89
C ILE A 36 1.03 -3.64 -4.55
N ALA A 37 1.41 -3.87 -3.29
CA ALA A 37 2.80 -3.87 -2.84
C ALA A 37 3.61 -5.01 -3.49
N GLU A 38 3.06 -6.23 -3.56
CA GLU A 38 3.72 -7.36 -4.24
C GLU A 38 3.86 -7.11 -5.75
N THR A 39 2.85 -6.50 -6.36
CA THR A 39 2.91 -6.08 -7.78
C THR A 39 4.03 -5.06 -8.00
N PHE A 40 4.19 -4.11 -7.08
CA PHE A 40 5.28 -3.14 -7.15
C PHE A 40 6.66 -3.81 -7.09
N LYS A 41 6.88 -4.74 -6.15
CA LYS A 41 8.15 -5.49 -6.04
C LYS A 41 8.48 -6.22 -7.35
N LEU A 42 7.48 -6.84 -7.98
CA LEU A 42 7.67 -7.52 -9.27
C LEU A 42 7.99 -6.53 -10.39
N ILE A 43 7.32 -5.37 -10.43
CA ILE A 43 7.60 -4.31 -11.42
C ILE A 43 9.01 -3.78 -11.23
N GLU A 44 9.41 -3.44 -10.00
CA GLU A 44 10.73 -2.92 -9.70
C GLU A 44 11.82 -3.93 -10.08
N ALA A 45 11.68 -5.19 -9.67
CA ALA A 45 12.60 -6.25 -10.05
C ALA A 45 12.70 -6.40 -11.58
N SER A 46 11.58 -6.26 -12.30
CA SER A 46 11.56 -6.35 -13.77
C SER A 46 12.19 -5.13 -14.46
N LEU A 47 12.20 -3.98 -13.80
CA LEU A 47 12.86 -2.77 -14.28
C LEU A 47 14.35 -2.72 -13.89
N SER A 48 14.74 -3.47 -12.86
CA SER A 48 16.12 -3.57 -12.40
C SER A 48 17.01 -4.31 -13.42
N GLY A 49 18.21 -3.79 -13.67
CA GLY A 49 19.19 -4.39 -14.57
C GLY A 49 19.41 -3.64 -15.90
N ALA A 50 20.36 -4.12 -16.71
CA ALA A 50 20.80 -3.47 -17.94
C ALA A 50 19.76 -3.47 -19.08
N SER A 51 18.70 -4.29 -18.96
CA SER A 51 17.64 -4.42 -19.97
C SER A 51 16.29 -4.64 -19.29
N PRO A 52 15.51 -3.57 -19.06
CA PRO A 52 14.21 -3.67 -18.40
C PRO A 52 13.23 -4.59 -19.14
N ASN A 53 12.59 -5.50 -18.41
CA ASN A 53 11.58 -6.43 -18.93
C ASN A 53 10.18 -5.79 -18.91
N TRP A 54 9.92 -4.93 -19.89
CA TRP A 54 8.64 -4.22 -20.03
C TRP A 54 7.42 -5.13 -20.27
N LYS A 55 7.63 -6.35 -20.77
CA LYS A 55 6.54 -7.32 -20.95
C LYS A 55 6.01 -7.76 -19.59
N THR A 56 6.91 -8.18 -18.69
CA THR A 56 6.55 -8.59 -17.32
C THR A 56 5.97 -7.42 -16.53
N VAL A 57 6.50 -6.21 -16.66
CA VAL A 57 5.93 -4.99 -16.05
C VAL A 57 4.46 -4.81 -16.45
N ARG A 58 4.16 -4.89 -17.75
CA ARG A 58 2.81 -4.71 -18.27
C ARG A 58 1.86 -5.81 -17.79
N GLU A 59 2.32 -7.07 -17.80
CA GLU A 59 1.52 -8.20 -17.34
C GLU A 59 1.21 -8.11 -15.84
N ALA A 60 2.21 -7.80 -15.01
CA ALA A 60 2.04 -7.57 -13.57
C ALA A 60 1.05 -6.45 -13.28
N TYR A 61 1.26 -5.27 -13.86
CA TYR A 61 0.39 -4.11 -13.67
C TYR A 61 -1.05 -4.38 -14.12
N LYS A 62 -1.25 -5.06 -15.25
CA LYS A 62 -2.59 -5.35 -15.79
C LYS A 62 -3.47 -6.10 -14.79
N THR A 63 -2.89 -6.96 -13.96
CA THR A 63 -3.65 -7.70 -12.93
C THR A 63 -4.24 -6.78 -11.85
N ARG A 64 -3.60 -5.63 -11.58
CA ARG A 64 -4.02 -4.67 -10.55
C ARG A 64 -4.64 -3.39 -11.09
N ARG A 65 -4.53 -3.14 -12.40
CA ARG A 65 -5.04 -1.91 -13.03
C ARG A 65 -6.49 -1.61 -12.66
N SER A 66 -7.37 -2.63 -12.65
CA SER A 66 -8.79 -2.45 -12.30
C SER A 66 -8.98 -2.02 -10.85
N GLU A 67 -8.22 -2.62 -9.91
CA GLU A 67 -8.25 -2.27 -8.49
C GLU A 67 -7.69 -0.84 -8.27
N ILE A 68 -6.59 -0.50 -8.94
CA ILE A 68 -6.00 0.84 -8.89
C ILE A 68 -7.01 1.89 -9.37
N LYS A 69 -7.68 1.61 -10.50
CA LYS A 69 -8.75 2.48 -11.03
C LYS A 69 -9.90 2.64 -10.03
N SER A 70 -10.42 1.55 -9.48
CA SER A 70 -11.62 1.60 -8.63
C SER A 70 -11.36 2.32 -7.31
N HIS A 71 -10.15 2.22 -6.77
CA HIS A 71 -9.83 2.80 -5.45
C HIS A 71 -9.12 4.14 -5.51
N PHE A 72 -8.36 4.43 -6.57
CA PHE A 72 -7.55 5.65 -6.67
C PHE A 72 -7.92 6.52 -7.88
N GLY A 73 -8.88 6.09 -8.69
CA GLY A 73 -9.42 6.83 -9.82
C GLY A 73 -8.74 6.51 -11.16
N GLU A 74 -9.46 6.78 -12.26
CA GLU A 74 -9.00 6.52 -13.62
C GLU A 74 -7.70 7.30 -13.94
N ALA A 75 -7.57 8.54 -13.47
CA ALA A 75 -6.39 9.36 -13.73
C ALA A 75 -5.09 8.70 -13.23
N VAL A 76 -5.15 8.00 -12.10
CA VAL A 76 -4.02 7.26 -11.54
C VAL A 76 -3.67 6.07 -12.44
N ALA A 77 -4.68 5.30 -12.86
CA ALA A 77 -4.48 4.19 -13.78
C ALA A 77 -3.88 4.66 -15.12
N ILE A 78 -4.46 5.69 -15.74
CA ILE A 78 -3.96 6.27 -16.99
C ILE A 78 -2.50 6.74 -16.85
N THR A 79 -2.15 7.37 -15.74
CA THR A 79 -0.77 7.81 -15.54
C THR A 79 0.21 6.64 -15.54
N LEU A 80 -0.12 5.53 -14.88
CA LEU A 80 0.71 4.33 -14.91
C LEU A 80 0.73 3.66 -16.30
N ASP A 81 -0.42 3.61 -16.99
CA ASP A 81 -0.48 3.15 -18.39
C ASP A 81 0.52 3.92 -19.25
N LYS A 82 0.53 5.25 -19.14
CA LYS A 82 1.39 6.13 -19.93
C LYS A 82 2.87 5.97 -19.59
N ASN A 83 3.22 5.85 -18.32
CA ASN A 83 4.59 5.60 -17.90
C ASN A 83 5.10 4.25 -18.46
N ILE A 84 4.25 3.22 -18.49
CA ILE A 84 4.58 1.90 -19.07
C ILE A 84 4.69 1.96 -20.60
N GLU A 85 3.78 2.65 -21.28
CA GLU A 85 3.81 2.83 -22.74
C GLU A 85 5.05 3.59 -23.20
N ALA A 86 5.40 4.66 -22.50
CA ALA A 86 6.57 5.49 -22.76
C ALA A 86 7.90 4.85 -22.29
N LYS A 87 7.82 3.70 -21.59
CA LYS A 87 8.98 3.00 -21.02
C LYS A 87 9.81 3.87 -20.05
N GLU A 88 9.14 4.70 -19.26
CA GLU A 88 9.78 5.59 -18.29
C GLU A 88 9.95 4.88 -16.94
N ALA A 89 11.03 4.12 -16.78
CA ALA A 89 11.24 3.27 -15.60
C ALA A 89 11.26 4.06 -14.28
N GLU A 90 11.97 5.18 -14.24
CA GLU A 90 12.06 6.02 -13.05
C GLU A 90 10.72 6.66 -12.69
N LEU A 91 10.02 7.23 -13.68
CA LEU A 91 8.73 7.87 -13.46
C LEU A 91 7.65 6.85 -13.08
N LEU A 92 7.65 5.67 -13.71
CA LEU A 92 6.79 4.56 -13.32
C LEU A 92 7.04 4.17 -11.87
N THR A 93 8.31 3.96 -11.49
CA THR A 93 8.70 3.56 -10.13
C THR A 93 8.27 4.63 -9.10
N ALA A 94 8.52 5.90 -9.38
CA ALA A 94 8.14 7.01 -8.51
C ALA A 94 6.60 7.10 -8.33
N ASN A 95 5.84 7.05 -9.43
CA ASN A 95 4.39 7.10 -9.36
C ASN A 95 3.77 5.87 -8.71
N PHE A 96 4.36 4.68 -8.88
CA PHE A 96 3.87 3.48 -8.23
C PHE A 96 4.14 3.50 -6.71
N LYS A 97 5.28 4.04 -6.26
CA LYS A 97 5.51 4.32 -4.83
C LYS A 97 4.46 5.28 -4.28
N ALA A 98 4.09 6.32 -5.03
CA ALA A 98 2.99 7.20 -4.63
C ALA A 98 1.63 6.47 -4.57
N VAL A 99 1.38 5.49 -5.45
CA VAL A 99 0.20 4.61 -5.35
C VAL A 99 0.22 3.75 -4.08
N LEU A 100 1.39 3.26 -3.64
CA LEU A 100 1.51 2.58 -2.35
C LEU A 100 1.16 3.51 -1.19
N VAL A 101 1.51 4.80 -1.26
CA VAL A 101 1.05 5.80 -0.27
C VAL A 101 -0.46 5.99 -0.30
N LEU A 102 -1.10 6.03 -1.48
CA LEU A 102 -2.56 6.07 -1.58
C LEU A 102 -3.20 4.80 -0.99
N ASN A 103 -2.54 3.64 -1.14
CA ASN A 103 -3.00 2.40 -0.53
C ASN A 103 -2.89 2.45 1.01
N LEU A 104 -1.80 2.98 1.57
CA LEU A 104 -1.66 3.22 3.02
C LEU A 104 -2.84 4.06 3.55
N ASP A 105 -3.11 5.20 2.92
CA ASP A 105 -4.20 6.10 3.29
C ASP A 105 -5.57 5.40 3.26
N ARG A 106 -5.83 4.61 2.21
CA ARG A 106 -7.04 3.77 2.10
C ARG A 106 -7.16 2.79 3.26
N ARG A 107 -6.08 2.05 3.59
CA ARG A 107 -6.09 1.05 4.66
C ARG A 107 -6.32 1.69 6.02
N PHE A 108 -5.65 2.80 6.31
CA PHE A 108 -5.84 3.56 7.54
C PHE A 108 -7.26 4.11 7.67
N THR A 109 -7.79 4.66 6.58
CA THR A 109 -9.16 5.17 6.55
C THR A 109 -10.17 4.08 6.89
N TYR A 110 -10.06 2.89 6.27
CA TYR A 110 -11.00 1.80 6.54
C TYR A 110 -10.79 1.16 7.91
N ALA A 111 -9.55 1.04 8.39
CA ALA A 111 -9.30 0.56 9.75
C ALA A 111 -9.86 1.52 10.81
N SER A 112 -9.82 2.83 10.53
CA SER A 112 -10.36 3.85 11.45
C SER A 112 -11.89 3.88 11.47
N LYS A 113 -12.57 3.57 10.35
CA LYS A 113 -14.05 3.56 10.26
C LYS A 113 -14.66 2.55 11.22
N ASP A 114 -14.10 1.33 11.26
CA ASP A 114 -14.60 0.23 12.09
C ASP A 114 -13.53 -0.23 13.09
N VAL A 115 -12.90 0.72 13.79
CA VAL A 115 -11.79 0.44 14.73
C VAL A 115 -12.17 -0.53 15.87
N LYS A 116 -13.47 -0.67 16.16
CA LYS A 116 -14.01 -1.63 17.14
C LYS A 116 -14.05 -3.07 16.63
N ASP A 117 -14.06 -3.29 15.31
CA ASP A 117 -13.83 -4.62 14.73
C ASP A 117 -12.34 -4.93 14.79
N TYR A 118 -11.90 -5.48 15.93
CA TYR A 118 -10.51 -5.81 16.17
C TYR A 118 -9.89 -6.63 15.04
N ALA A 119 -10.59 -7.66 14.54
CA ALA A 119 -10.05 -8.54 13.51
C ALA A 119 -9.91 -7.82 12.16
N GLY A 120 -10.94 -7.08 11.76
CA GLY A 120 -10.93 -6.28 10.53
C GLY A 120 -9.88 -5.17 10.56
N ALA A 121 -9.85 -4.36 11.63
CA ALA A 121 -8.91 -3.27 11.78
C ALA A 121 -7.46 -3.76 11.88
N LYS A 122 -7.20 -4.85 12.61
CA LYS A 122 -5.87 -5.47 12.69
C LYS A 122 -5.39 -5.97 11.34
N LEU A 123 -6.25 -6.62 10.56
CA LEU A 123 -5.91 -7.09 9.22
C LEU A 123 -5.58 -5.94 8.28
N LEU A 124 -6.35 -4.85 8.33
CA LEU A 124 -6.09 -3.65 7.52
C LEU A 124 -4.78 -2.96 7.94
N LEU A 125 -4.50 -2.88 9.24
CA LEU A 125 -3.25 -2.34 9.76
C LEU A 125 -2.05 -3.21 9.35
N ALA A 126 -2.16 -4.54 9.41
CA ALA A 126 -1.12 -5.46 8.96
C ALA A 126 -0.82 -5.29 7.46
N LYS A 127 -1.87 -5.13 6.63
CA LYS A 127 -1.70 -4.83 5.19
C LYS A 127 -1.03 -3.48 4.96
N ALA A 128 -1.42 -2.45 5.72
CA ALA A 128 -0.75 -1.15 5.67
C ALA A 128 0.73 -1.28 6.06
N LYS A 129 1.06 -2.07 7.08
CA LYS A 129 2.44 -2.36 7.46
C LYS A 129 3.21 -3.05 6.33
N ALA A 130 2.64 -4.05 5.66
CA ALA A 130 3.25 -4.69 4.51
C ALA A 130 3.49 -3.72 3.33
N THR A 131 2.56 -2.80 3.09
CA THR A 131 2.75 -1.71 2.12
C THR A 131 3.91 -0.79 2.53
N PHE A 132 3.98 -0.40 3.80
CA PHE A 132 5.07 0.42 4.32
C PHE A 132 6.42 -0.30 4.23
N ASP A 133 6.50 -1.58 4.58
CA ASP A 133 7.73 -2.37 4.50
C ASP A 133 8.28 -2.44 3.07
N THR A 134 7.40 -2.33 2.08
CA THR A 134 7.78 -2.22 0.67
C THR A 134 8.34 -0.83 0.32
N LEU A 135 7.90 0.22 1.00
CA LEU A 135 8.41 1.59 0.84
C LEU A 135 9.68 1.86 1.67
N ALA A 136 9.84 1.18 2.80
CA ALA A 136 10.90 1.42 3.78
C ALA A 136 12.33 1.46 3.18
N PRO A 137 12.72 0.58 2.22
CA PRO A 137 14.04 0.64 1.60
C PRO A 137 14.36 1.94 0.86
N TYR A 138 13.35 2.77 0.56
CA TYR A 138 13.51 4.05 -0.14
C TYR A 138 13.39 5.25 0.80
N ILE A 139 13.32 5.02 2.10
CA ILE A 139 13.25 6.07 3.13
C ILE A 139 14.63 6.15 3.80
N SER A 140 15.23 7.34 3.79
CA SER A 140 16.60 7.53 4.29
C SER A 140 16.72 7.55 5.81
N SER A 141 15.66 7.91 6.52
CA SER A 141 15.63 8.02 7.98
C SER A 141 14.18 8.06 8.50
N GLY A 142 13.99 7.80 9.78
CA GLY A 142 12.66 7.88 10.40
C GLY A 142 11.85 6.57 10.37
N THR A 143 12.43 5.47 9.87
CA THR A 143 11.75 4.18 9.72
C THR A 143 11.42 3.54 11.06
N ASP A 144 12.27 3.72 12.07
CA ASP A 144 12.08 3.12 13.40
C ASP A 144 10.92 3.79 14.14
N GLU A 145 10.80 5.11 14.03
CA GLU A 145 9.66 5.86 14.57
C GLU A 145 8.35 5.50 13.87
N ILE A 146 8.40 5.23 12.56
CA ILE A 146 7.22 4.77 11.81
C ILE A 146 6.84 3.35 12.22
N ASN A 147 7.80 2.43 12.34
CA ASN A 147 7.57 1.07 12.83
C ASN A 147 6.96 1.09 14.24
N LYS A 148 7.53 1.89 15.14
CA LYS A 148 6.96 2.10 16.46
C LYS A 148 5.53 2.64 16.40
N ALA A 149 5.22 3.57 15.49
CA ALA A 149 3.86 4.07 15.33
C ALA A 149 2.89 2.98 14.84
N PHE A 150 3.33 2.02 14.02
CA PHE A 150 2.52 0.85 13.67
C PHE A 150 2.26 -0.05 14.88
N ASP A 151 3.27 -0.28 15.72
CA ASP A 151 3.14 -1.07 16.95
C ASP A 151 2.18 -0.38 17.94
N ASP A 152 2.35 0.93 18.15
CA ASP A 152 1.48 1.74 19.00
C ASP A 152 0.04 1.78 18.46
N ALA A 153 -0.16 1.83 17.13
CA ALA A 153 -1.47 1.73 16.51
C ALA A 153 -2.09 0.33 16.73
N LEU A 154 -1.31 -0.74 16.60
CA LEU A 154 -1.78 -2.09 16.85
C LEU A 154 -2.22 -2.27 18.30
N ASP A 155 -1.44 -1.72 19.24
CA ASP A 155 -1.76 -1.74 20.66
C ASP A 155 -3.04 -0.95 20.99
N ALA A 156 -3.27 0.17 20.29
CA ALA A 156 -4.47 0.99 20.41
C ALA A 156 -5.74 0.31 19.87
N LEU A 157 -5.64 -0.71 19.01
CA LEU A 157 -6.81 -1.53 18.63
C LEU A 157 -7.38 -2.33 19.82
N GLY A 158 -6.62 -2.43 20.93
CA GLY A 158 -6.98 -3.22 22.09
C GLY A 158 -6.80 -4.71 21.85
N ASN A 159 -7.53 -5.53 22.61
CA ASN A 159 -7.54 -6.98 22.48
C ASN A 159 -8.87 -7.50 23.03
N PRO A 160 -9.69 -8.22 22.25
CA PRO A 160 -10.95 -8.79 22.77
C PRO A 160 -10.72 -9.82 23.89
N GLY A 161 -9.51 -10.37 24.00
CA GLY A 161 -9.17 -11.43 24.95
C GLY A 161 -9.73 -12.79 24.53
N LEU A 162 -9.15 -13.86 25.07
CA LEU A 162 -9.69 -15.20 24.88
C LEU A 162 -10.81 -15.40 25.91
N PHE A 163 -12.06 -15.47 25.45
CA PHE A 163 -13.24 -15.50 26.33
C PHE A 163 -13.29 -14.30 27.31
N GLY A 164 -12.76 -13.14 26.91
CA GLY A 164 -12.68 -11.94 27.74
C GLY A 164 -11.51 -11.90 28.71
N VAL A 165 -10.75 -12.98 28.88
CA VAL A 165 -9.50 -12.96 29.65
C VAL A 165 -8.44 -12.19 28.88
N GLY A 166 -7.84 -11.19 29.53
CA GLY A 166 -6.85 -10.30 28.91
C GLY A 166 -7.46 -9.26 27.96
N LYS A 167 -8.75 -8.94 28.13
CA LYS A 167 -9.41 -7.89 27.36
C LYS A 167 -8.71 -6.54 27.58
N LYS A 168 -8.43 -5.85 26.47
CA LYS A 168 -7.99 -4.46 26.44
C LYS A 168 -8.96 -3.69 25.56
N GLU A 169 -9.50 -2.60 26.10
CA GLU A 169 -10.40 -1.73 25.35
C GLU A 169 -9.68 -1.05 24.19
N VAL A 170 -10.41 -0.80 23.12
CA VAL A 170 -9.92 -0.02 21.99
C VAL A 170 -9.70 1.44 22.41
N ASP A 171 -8.64 2.06 21.89
CA ASP A 171 -8.34 3.48 21.99
C ASP A 171 -8.38 4.11 20.57
N PRO A 172 -9.55 4.58 20.12
CA PRO A 172 -9.72 5.14 18.78
C PRO A 172 -8.87 6.39 18.52
N GLU A 173 -8.65 7.22 19.54
CA GLU A 173 -7.93 8.47 19.40
C GLU A 173 -6.44 8.21 19.22
N THR A 174 -5.85 7.35 20.06
CA THR A 174 -4.46 6.92 19.88
C THR A 174 -4.29 6.22 18.53
N PHE A 175 -5.21 5.33 18.12
CA PHE A 175 -5.14 4.69 16.81
C PHE A 175 -5.07 5.72 15.68
N LYS A 176 -5.98 6.69 15.66
CA LYS A 176 -6.06 7.75 14.65
C LYS A 176 -4.83 8.65 14.65
N GLU A 177 -4.32 9.02 15.83
CA GLU A 177 -3.10 9.81 15.97
C GLU A 177 -1.91 9.09 15.34
N ARG A 178 -1.73 7.80 15.64
CA ARG A 178 -0.58 7.01 15.16
C ARG A 178 -0.63 6.78 13.66
N VAL A 179 -1.79 6.39 13.09
CA VAL A 179 -1.90 6.24 11.63
C VAL A 179 -1.77 7.58 10.90
N GLY A 180 -2.25 8.66 11.50
CA GLY A 180 -2.06 10.03 11.01
C GLY A 180 -0.59 10.44 11.00
N PHE A 181 0.16 10.12 12.05
CA PHE A 181 1.61 10.35 12.13
C PHE A 181 2.35 9.60 11.01
N ILE A 182 2.05 8.32 10.81
CA ILE A 182 2.65 7.49 9.75
C ILE A 182 2.39 8.16 8.39
N HIS A 183 1.14 8.46 8.07
CA HIS A 183 0.78 9.05 6.78
C HIS A 183 1.45 10.42 6.56
N LYS A 184 1.49 11.27 7.59
CA LYS A 184 2.15 12.59 7.55
C LYS A 184 3.65 12.48 7.27
N LYS A 185 4.31 11.45 7.80
CA LYS A 185 5.75 11.20 7.59
C LYS A 185 6.03 10.62 6.21
N VAL A 186 5.22 9.66 5.75
CA VAL A 186 5.47 8.92 4.51
C VAL A 186 5.05 9.69 3.27
N LYS A 187 3.88 10.34 3.27
CA LYS A 187 3.30 10.99 2.08
C LYS A 187 4.22 12.01 1.37
N PRO A 188 4.91 12.91 2.08
CA PRO A 188 5.78 13.90 1.42
C PRO A 188 6.98 13.29 0.70
N LEU A 189 7.39 12.07 1.08
CA LEU A 189 8.59 11.41 0.53
C LEU A 189 8.35 10.83 -0.87
N PHE A 190 7.09 10.60 -1.25
CA PHE A 190 6.72 9.94 -2.50
C PHE A 190 5.69 10.78 -3.28
N PRO A 191 6.12 11.91 -3.86
CA PRO A 191 5.21 12.80 -4.59
C PRO A 191 4.67 12.12 -5.86
N TYR A 192 3.36 12.28 -6.08
CA TYR A 192 2.69 11.79 -7.28
C TYR A 192 2.81 12.80 -8.43
N LYS A 193 3.19 12.32 -9.63
CA LYS A 193 3.29 13.13 -10.85
C LYS A 193 2.26 12.64 -11.87
N ALA A 194 1.13 13.33 -11.93
CA ALA A 194 0.05 13.01 -12.86
C ALA A 194 0.50 13.16 -14.32
N TYR A 195 0.04 12.25 -15.18
CA TYR A 195 0.19 12.41 -16.62
C TYR A 195 -0.63 13.61 -17.09
N VAL A 196 0.04 14.56 -17.77
CA VAL A 196 -0.61 15.66 -18.48
C VAL A 196 -0.57 15.32 -19.95
N LYS A 197 -1.75 15.16 -20.57
CA LYS A 197 -1.84 14.97 -22.02
C LYS A 197 -1.20 16.18 -22.70
N PRO A 198 -0.19 16.00 -23.57
CA PRO A 198 0.36 17.11 -24.33
C PRO A 198 -0.78 17.84 -25.06
N ALA A 199 -0.85 19.16 -24.90
CA ALA A 199 -1.78 19.96 -25.67
C ALA A 199 -1.54 19.68 -27.15
N PRO A 200 -2.59 19.51 -27.97
CA PRO A 200 -2.41 19.32 -29.40
C PRO A 200 -1.56 20.47 -29.91
N GLU A 201 -0.44 20.14 -30.54
CA GLU A 201 0.44 21.08 -31.21
C GLU A 201 -0.45 21.99 -32.07
N VAL A 202 -0.54 23.27 -31.69
CA VAL A 202 -1.20 24.27 -32.52
C VAL A 202 -0.33 24.32 -33.76
N LYS A 203 -0.74 23.60 -34.81
CA LYS A 203 -0.17 23.75 -36.14
C LYS A 203 -0.15 25.23 -36.40
N GLU A 204 1.06 25.78 -36.46
CA GLU A 204 1.34 27.15 -36.83
C GLU A 204 0.46 27.47 -38.04
N GLN A 205 -0.56 28.32 -37.83
CA GLN A 205 -1.45 28.73 -38.89
C GLN A 205 -0.58 29.40 -39.95
N GLU A 206 -0.40 28.68 -41.04
CA GLU A 206 0.17 29.16 -42.28
C GLU A 206 -0.41 30.55 -42.56
N LYS A 207 0.45 31.56 -42.51
CA LYS A 207 0.10 32.97 -42.71
C LYS A 207 -0.76 33.09 -43.97
N LEU A 208 -2.06 33.31 -43.80
CA LEU A 208 -2.92 33.72 -44.89
C LEU A 208 -2.37 35.04 -45.47
N PRO A 209 -2.28 35.15 -46.81
CA PRO A 209 -1.72 36.33 -47.46
C PRO A 209 -2.57 37.57 -47.15
N VAL A 210 -1.88 38.61 -46.71
CA VAL A 210 -2.40 39.96 -46.48
C VAL A 210 -3.11 40.44 -47.75
N LYS A 211 -4.44 40.63 -47.66
CA LYS A 211 -5.21 41.33 -48.69
C LYS A 211 -4.93 42.84 -48.55
N PRO A 212 -4.58 43.57 -49.64
CA PRO A 212 -4.19 44.97 -49.57
C PRO A 212 -5.28 45.90 -49.00
N GLN A 213 -4.84 46.83 -48.15
CA GLN A 213 -5.62 47.93 -47.59
C GLN A 213 -6.37 48.73 -48.66
N GLU A 214 -7.66 48.96 -48.44
CA GLU A 214 -8.35 50.11 -49.01
C GLU A 214 -8.19 51.34 -48.11
N LYS A 215 -7.91 52.43 -48.80
CA LYS A 215 -7.51 53.76 -48.36
C LYS A 215 -8.76 54.63 -48.18
N PRO A 216 -8.96 55.33 -47.05
CA PRO A 216 -9.82 56.49 -47.03
C PRO A 216 -8.98 57.78 -47.11
N THR A 217 -9.30 58.61 -48.09
CA THR A 217 -8.82 59.99 -48.26
C THR A 217 -9.80 60.95 -47.52
N PRO A 218 -9.52 62.28 -47.38
CA PRO A 218 -9.43 62.96 -46.08
C PRO A 218 -10.51 64.05 -45.92
N SER A 219 -10.26 65.05 -45.05
CA SER A 219 -10.98 66.33 -44.82
C SER A 219 -11.99 66.28 -43.66
N LYS A 220 -11.98 67.13 -42.63
CA LYS A 220 -11.33 68.42 -42.34
C LYS A 220 -11.21 68.61 -40.82
N GLU A 221 -10.07 69.15 -40.38
CA GLU A 221 -9.90 69.95 -39.15
C GLU A 221 -10.56 71.37 -39.37
N PRO A 222 -10.74 72.29 -38.38
CA PRO A 222 -9.76 72.59 -37.33
C PRO A 222 -10.27 73.20 -35.97
N VAL A 223 -9.29 73.42 -35.08
CA VAL A 223 -9.12 74.54 -34.10
C VAL A 223 -9.51 74.38 -32.60
N ALA A 224 -8.43 74.38 -31.78
CA ALA A 224 -8.18 74.98 -30.44
C ALA A 224 -8.92 74.42 -29.21
N SER A 225 -8.37 74.41 -27.98
CA SER A 225 -7.28 75.20 -27.37
C SER A 225 -6.77 74.54 -26.06
N ILE A 226 -5.43 74.41 -25.93
CA ILE A 226 -4.54 74.86 -24.82
C ILE A 226 -4.99 74.75 -23.33
N GLN A 227 -4.30 73.86 -22.56
CA GLN A 227 -3.64 73.97 -21.20
C GLN A 227 -4.32 74.68 -19.99
N PRO A 228 -3.84 74.56 -18.71
CA PRO A 228 -2.74 73.75 -18.12
C PRO A 228 -3.07 73.04 -16.76
N SER A 229 -2.09 72.28 -16.23
CA SER A 229 -1.95 71.69 -14.86
C SER A 229 -1.93 72.75 -13.72
N PRO A 230 -1.89 72.42 -12.40
CA PRO A 230 -0.71 71.80 -11.73
C PRO A 230 -0.93 71.00 -10.41
N ASP A 231 0.20 70.45 -9.90
CA ASP A 231 0.54 70.08 -8.50
C ASP A 231 -0.12 68.83 -7.87
N LYS A 232 0.57 67.94 -7.13
CA LYS A 232 1.83 68.08 -6.36
C LYS A 232 2.48 66.71 -6.07
N GLU A 233 3.77 66.82 -5.76
CA GLU A 233 4.86 65.88 -5.53
C GLU A 233 4.78 64.85 -4.37
N PRO A 234 5.79 63.94 -4.26
CA PRO A 234 5.75 62.65 -3.58
C PRO A 234 6.39 62.66 -2.17
N VAL A 235 6.27 61.54 -1.46
CA VAL A 235 7.11 61.25 -0.29
C VAL A 235 7.97 60.02 -0.57
N VAL A 236 9.26 60.27 -0.42
CA VAL A 236 10.41 59.36 -0.45
C VAL A 236 10.62 58.88 0.98
N GLU A 237 10.93 57.59 1.20
CA GLU A 237 11.94 57.26 2.20
C GLU A 237 12.71 56.00 1.81
N GLU A 238 14.01 56.20 1.80
CA GLU A 238 15.11 55.35 1.38
C GLU A 238 15.83 54.93 2.66
N VAL A 239 16.06 53.62 2.86
CA VAL A 239 17.24 53.18 3.63
C VAL A 239 17.82 51.93 2.96
N VAL A 240 18.97 52.15 2.34
CA VAL A 240 19.93 51.15 1.86
C VAL A 240 20.93 50.88 2.98
N ALA A 241 21.32 49.61 3.22
CA ALA A 241 22.73 49.24 3.37
C ALA A 241 22.94 47.72 3.34
N THR A 242 23.97 47.35 2.60
CA THR A 242 24.36 46.04 2.07
C THR A 242 25.34 45.30 3.04
N PRO A 243 26.12 44.25 2.64
CA PRO A 243 26.28 43.03 3.43
C PRO A 243 27.69 42.85 4.04
N GLU A 244 27.89 41.86 4.92
CA GLU A 244 29.24 41.44 5.31
C GLU A 244 29.33 39.93 5.57
N ALA A 245 30.08 39.28 4.67
CA ALA A 245 31.01 38.17 4.93
C ALA A 245 32.38 38.68 4.41
N PRO A 246 33.57 38.12 4.73
CA PRO A 246 33.85 36.74 5.20
C PRO A 246 34.96 36.64 6.29
N ALA A 247 35.17 35.44 6.86
CA ALA A 247 36.50 34.94 7.23
C ALA A 247 36.47 33.50 7.78
N THR A 248 37.11 32.57 7.07
CA THR A 248 37.84 31.42 7.64
C THR A 248 39.29 31.86 7.91
N PRO A 249 40.01 31.30 8.91
CA PRO A 249 40.89 30.16 8.59
C PRO A 249 41.14 29.13 9.73
N SER A 250 41.32 27.88 9.29
CA SER A 250 42.45 26.95 9.57
C SER A 250 42.70 26.30 10.95
N ALA A 251 42.92 24.97 10.86
CA ALA A 251 43.79 24.08 11.67
C ALA A 251 43.37 23.78 13.12
N SER A 252 43.62 22.62 13.74
CA SER A 252 44.11 21.27 13.42
C SER A 252 44.08 20.49 14.76
N ALA A 253 44.25 19.17 14.72
CA ALA A 253 44.69 18.27 15.81
C ALA A 253 43.63 17.44 16.58
N THR A 254 43.55 16.17 16.18
CA THR A 254 43.44 14.97 17.04
C THR A 254 44.57 14.97 18.09
N PRO A 255 44.38 14.43 19.32
CA PRO A 255 44.59 12.99 19.53
C PRO A 255 43.66 12.32 20.59
N SER A 256 43.33 11.05 20.33
CA SER A 256 43.08 9.99 21.34
C SER A 256 44.44 9.56 21.94
N PRO A 257 44.62 8.90 23.12
CA PRO A 257 43.73 7.93 23.80
C PRO A 257 43.75 7.97 25.36
N SER A 258 42.90 7.17 26.03
CA SER A 258 43.31 6.07 26.94
C SER A 258 42.16 5.54 27.83
N PRO A 259 42.25 4.28 28.33
CA PRO A 259 41.19 3.51 28.99
C PRO A 259 41.40 3.34 30.51
N SER A 260 40.42 2.72 31.18
CA SER A 260 40.36 2.11 32.54
C SER A 260 39.07 2.56 33.21
N GLU A 261 38.29 1.76 33.94
CA GLU A 261 38.68 0.67 34.83
C GLU A 261 37.43 -0.19 35.14
N GLU A 262 37.60 -1.51 35.11
CA GLU A 262 36.78 -2.51 35.79
C GLU A 262 37.12 -2.47 37.29
N PRO A 263 36.23 -2.87 38.22
CA PRO A 263 36.26 -4.27 38.66
C PRO A 263 34.91 -4.89 39.09
N GLN A 264 34.81 -6.20 38.83
CA GLN A 264 34.38 -7.34 39.69
C GLN A 264 33.83 -6.99 41.10
N GLU A 265 32.87 -7.67 41.72
CA GLU A 265 32.63 -9.12 41.84
C GLU A 265 31.30 -9.36 42.61
N GLU A 266 30.97 -10.63 42.85
CA GLU A 266 30.03 -11.19 43.85
C GLU A 266 28.66 -11.73 43.37
N VAL A 267 28.70 -13.03 43.07
CA VAL A 267 27.62 -14.02 43.28
C VAL A 267 27.45 -14.25 44.80
N PRO A 268 26.25 -14.60 45.32
CA PRO A 268 26.09 -16.00 45.71
C PRO A 268 24.66 -16.60 45.63
N SER A 269 24.64 -17.90 45.34
CA SER A 269 23.81 -19.00 45.90
C SER A 269 22.28 -18.93 46.08
N SER A 270 21.62 -19.93 45.46
CA SER A 270 20.36 -20.65 45.82
C SER A 270 20.27 -21.05 47.32
N PRO A 271 19.09 -21.36 47.94
CA PRO A 271 18.27 -22.54 47.59
C PRO A 271 16.72 -22.47 47.80
N GLU A 272 16.04 -23.43 47.14
CA GLU A 272 14.85 -24.25 47.46
C GLU A 272 13.66 -23.84 48.40
N GLU A 273 12.53 -24.55 48.13
CA GLU A 273 11.25 -24.67 48.86
C GLU A 273 10.24 -23.50 48.71
N THR A 274 8.92 -23.67 48.59
CA THR A 274 8.01 -24.72 49.06
C THR A 274 6.69 -24.70 48.27
N ALA A 275 5.99 -25.84 48.27
CA ALA A 275 4.64 -26.05 47.76
C ALA A 275 3.54 -25.45 48.67
N SER A 276 2.40 -25.04 48.07
CA SER A 276 1.00 -25.24 48.53
C SER A 276 0.09 -24.20 47.87
N GLU A 277 -0.85 -24.62 47.03
CA GLU A 277 -2.22 -25.00 47.42
C GLU A 277 -3.11 -23.76 47.67
N SER A 278 -3.95 -23.42 46.69
CA SER A 278 -5.15 -22.62 46.94
C SER A 278 -6.24 -22.86 45.90
N ALA A 279 -7.23 -23.64 46.37
CA ALA A 279 -8.66 -23.42 46.22
C ALA A 279 -9.20 -23.06 44.82
N SER A 280 -9.61 -24.11 44.13
CA SER A 280 -10.69 -24.09 43.16
C SER A 280 -12.02 -23.75 43.86
N ALA A 281 -12.65 -22.65 43.46
CA ALA A 281 -14.04 -22.33 43.78
C ALA A 281 -14.76 -21.95 42.48
N SER A 282 -15.56 -22.89 41.97
CA SER A 282 -16.64 -22.60 41.02
C SER A 282 -17.70 -21.72 41.67
N PRO A 283 -18.40 -20.93 40.85
CA PRO A 283 -19.85 -20.85 41.02
C PRO A 283 -20.58 -21.26 39.75
N SER A 284 -21.67 -21.96 40.01
CA SER A 284 -22.68 -22.50 39.12
C SER A 284 -23.41 -21.47 38.28
N GLU A 285 -23.96 -21.99 37.19
CA GLU A 285 -25.00 -21.45 36.32
C GLU A 285 -26.14 -20.75 37.07
N GLU A 286 -26.59 -19.61 36.52
CA GLU A 286 -28.01 -19.24 36.60
C GLU A 286 -28.47 -18.68 35.24
N LEU A 287 -29.43 -19.38 34.69
CA LEU A 287 -30.13 -19.17 33.43
C LEU A 287 -31.34 -18.26 33.71
N ALA A 288 -31.51 -17.16 32.96
CA ALA A 288 -32.81 -16.51 32.85
C ALA A 288 -32.98 -15.78 31.50
N GLU A 289 -34.20 -15.89 31.00
CA GLU A 289 -34.70 -15.81 29.63
C GLU A 289 -34.96 -14.38 29.06
N PRO A 290 -35.32 -14.28 27.76
CA PRO A 290 -35.36 -13.04 26.98
C PRO A 290 -36.77 -12.45 26.80
N THR A 291 -36.90 -11.13 26.58
CA THR A 291 -38.11 -10.50 25.99
C THR A 291 -37.84 -9.03 25.55
N PRO A 292 -38.71 -8.35 24.76
CA PRO A 292 -38.57 -8.23 23.31
C PRO A 292 -38.57 -6.77 22.77
N SER A 293 -38.45 -6.70 21.44
CA SER A 293 -38.48 -5.59 20.47
C SER A 293 -39.47 -4.42 20.69
N GLU A 294 -39.10 -3.20 20.23
CA GLU A 294 -39.94 -2.27 19.44
C GLU A 294 -39.11 -1.07 18.85
N PRO A 295 -39.64 -0.21 17.94
CA PRO A 295 -39.01 0.07 16.64
C PRO A 295 -38.54 1.54 16.41
N GLU A 296 -37.87 1.73 15.27
CA GLU A 296 -37.47 2.97 14.54
C GLU A 296 -38.54 4.11 14.51
N PRO A 297 -38.23 5.41 14.18
CA PRO A 297 -37.39 5.84 13.02
C PRO A 297 -36.67 7.21 13.09
N SER A 298 -35.79 7.50 12.12
CA SER A 298 -35.86 8.71 11.26
C SER A 298 -34.65 8.87 10.34
N GLU A 299 -34.95 9.12 9.07
CA GLU A 299 -34.07 9.38 7.93
C GLU A 299 -33.28 10.70 8.04
N THR A 300 -32.03 10.70 7.55
CA THR A 300 -31.46 11.84 6.81
C THR A 300 -30.52 11.33 5.71
N PRO A 301 -30.56 11.91 4.49
CA PRO A 301 -29.82 11.42 3.34
C PRO A 301 -28.50 12.17 3.18
N SER A 302 -27.38 11.46 3.07
CA SER A 302 -26.13 11.94 2.46
C SER A 302 -25.01 11.01 2.90
N ASP A 303 -24.67 10.02 2.08
CA ASP A 303 -23.28 9.66 1.86
C ASP A 303 -23.17 8.74 0.65
N ALA A 304 -22.17 9.02 -0.18
CA ALA A 304 -21.85 8.22 -1.35
C ALA A 304 -21.58 6.78 -0.91
N GLU A 305 -22.41 5.85 -1.39
CA GLU A 305 -22.23 4.41 -1.26
C GLU A 305 -20.87 4.02 -1.85
N HIS A 306 -19.87 3.85 -0.98
CA HIS A 306 -18.64 3.18 -1.34
C HIS A 306 -18.93 1.68 -1.37
N ALA A 307 -18.61 1.05 -2.50
CA ALA A 307 -18.84 -0.37 -2.73
C ALA A 307 -18.45 -1.21 -1.50
N PRO A 308 -19.35 -2.03 -0.95
CA PRO A 308 -19.04 -2.93 0.15
C PRO A 308 -17.86 -3.80 -0.27
N MET A 309 -16.90 -4.03 0.64
CA MET A 309 -15.90 -5.07 0.42
C MET A 309 -16.63 -6.40 0.29
N GLU A 310 -16.95 -6.80 -0.93
CA GLU A 310 -17.46 -8.14 -1.24
C GLU A 310 -16.46 -9.14 -0.67
N ARG A 311 -16.88 -9.87 0.36
CA ARG A 311 -16.25 -11.12 0.73
C ARG A 311 -16.51 -12.07 -0.43
N ALA A 312 -15.62 -12.06 -1.42
CA ALA A 312 -15.70 -12.98 -2.52
C ALA A 312 -15.51 -14.41 -1.96
N ASP A 313 -16.60 -15.17 -1.89
CA ASP A 313 -16.54 -16.61 -1.70
C ASP A 313 -15.84 -17.22 -2.91
N LYS A 314 -14.51 -17.36 -2.82
CA LYS A 314 -13.65 -17.94 -3.86
C LYS A 314 -13.53 -19.46 -3.74
N THR A 315 -14.48 -20.12 -3.08
CA THR A 315 -14.61 -21.57 -3.13
C THR A 315 -15.21 -21.94 -4.49
N ASN A 316 -14.36 -22.28 -5.46
CA ASN A 316 -14.85 -22.86 -6.70
C ASN A 316 -15.43 -24.24 -6.39
N THR A 317 -16.75 -24.31 -6.19
CA THR A 317 -17.48 -25.53 -5.82
C THR A 317 -17.18 -26.68 -6.78
N GLY A 318 -16.90 -26.37 -8.05
CA GLY A 318 -16.47 -27.36 -9.05
C GLY A 318 -15.14 -28.02 -8.69
N VAL A 319 -14.15 -27.27 -8.21
CA VAL A 319 -12.84 -27.81 -7.79
C VAL A 319 -12.99 -28.68 -6.54
N THR A 320 -13.80 -28.24 -5.57
CA THR A 320 -14.06 -29.02 -4.34
C THR A 320 -14.76 -30.34 -4.65
N VAL A 321 -15.78 -30.32 -5.52
CA VAL A 321 -16.49 -31.53 -5.93
C VAL A 321 -15.58 -32.48 -6.72
N LEU A 322 -14.69 -31.94 -7.58
CA LEU A 322 -13.78 -32.75 -8.38
C LEU A 322 -12.69 -33.41 -7.51
N VAL A 323 -12.14 -32.70 -6.52
CA VAL A 323 -11.16 -33.27 -5.58
C VAL A 323 -11.80 -34.36 -4.73
N ILE A 324 -12.98 -34.12 -4.16
CA ILE A 324 -13.69 -35.12 -3.34
C ILE A 324 -14.07 -36.33 -4.21
N GLY A 325 -14.60 -36.11 -5.42
CA GLY A 325 -14.93 -37.17 -6.37
C GLY A 325 -13.70 -37.98 -6.77
N GLY A 326 -12.57 -37.33 -7.03
CA GLY A 326 -11.30 -37.99 -7.38
C GLY A 326 -10.78 -38.89 -6.27
N VAL A 327 -10.86 -38.45 -5.00
CA VAL A 327 -10.45 -39.25 -3.84
C VAL A 327 -11.35 -40.48 -3.67
N ILE A 328 -12.67 -40.34 -3.86
CA ILE A 328 -13.61 -41.47 -3.77
C ILE A 328 -13.36 -42.50 -4.88
N VAL A 329 -13.10 -42.06 -6.11
CA VAL A 329 -12.83 -42.96 -7.24
C VAL A 329 -11.50 -43.68 -7.06
N LEU A 330 -10.45 -42.99 -6.60
CA LEU A 330 -9.15 -43.61 -6.33
C LEU A 330 -9.22 -44.57 -5.14
N GLY A 331 -9.82 -44.16 -4.03
CA GLY A 331 -9.99 -45.00 -2.84
C GLY A 331 -10.87 -46.22 -3.12
N GLY A 332 -12.00 -46.03 -3.80
CA GLY A 332 -12.90 -47.11 -4.21
C GLY A 332 -12.25 -48.07 -5.22
N GLY A 333 -11.47 -47.54 -6.17
CA GLY A 333 -10.73 -48.35 -7.15
C GLY A 333 -9.65 -49.21 -6.51
N VAL A 334 -8.91 -48.67 -5.54
CA VAL A 334 -7.90 -49.42 -4.77
C VAL A 334 -8.57 -50.49 -3.92
N PHE A 335 -9.65 -50.17 -3.20
CA PHE A 335 -10.38 -51.12 -2.37
C PHE A 335 -10.98 -52.28 -3.20
N TRP A 336 -11.59 -51.97 -4.35
CA TRP A 336 -12.12 -52.98 -5.26
C TRP A 336 -11.01 -53.90 -5.83
N PHE A 337 -9.85 -53.33 -6.15
CA PHE A 337 -8.70 -54.10 -6.65
C PHE A 337 -8.10 -55.02 -5.58
N ILE A 338 -8.03 -54.57 -4.32
CA ILE A 338 -7.58 -55.37 -3.17
C ILE A 338 -8.54 -56.55 -2.94
N ARG A 339 -9.86 -56.31 -2.94
CA ARG A 339 -10.88 -57.35 -2.82
C ARG A 339 -10.81 -58.38 -3.97
N LYS A 340 -10.61 -57.92 -5.21
CA LYS A 340 -10.53 -58.82 -6.37
C LYS A 340 -9.30 -59.73 -6.35
N LYS A 341 -8.20 -59.29 -5.74
CA LYS A 341 -6.98 -60.09 -5.60
C LYS A 341 -6.95 -60.98 -4.35
N GLY A 342 -7.99 -60.94 -3.51
CA GLY A 342 -8.10 -61.80 -2.33
C GLY A 342 -7.10 -61.47 -1.22
N PHE A 343 -6.67 -60.20 -1.14
CA PHE A 343 -5.79 -59.73 -0.06
C PHE A 343 -6.56 -59.35 1.22
N ILE A 344 -7.90 -59.25 1.15
CA ILE A 344 -8.84 -59.02 2.26
C ILE A 344 -10.09 -59.86 2.02
#